data_AF-A0A833FZV5-F1
#
_entry.id   AF-A0A833FZV5-F1
#
_cell.length_a   1.000
_cell.length_b   1.000
_cell.length_c   1.000
_cell.angle_alpha   90.00
_cell.angle_beta   90.00
_cell.angle_gamma   90.00
#
_symmetry.space_group_name_H-M   'P 1'
#
loop_
_entity.id
_entity.type
_entity.pdbx_description
1 polymer ?
#
loop_
_entity_poly.entity_id
_entity_poly.type
_entity_poly.pdbx_seq_one_letter_code
_entity_poly.pdbx_strand_id
1 'polypeptide(L)'
;TERGYHVLFPGSEGLLGAPTCYPEHGFYMTPTGEGLRAAGTVELGGLDRPARGRRTDVIERVTRQLLPEIGAPGRRWLGFRPSAPDSLPFIGPSPTDRRVVHAYGHGHIGLTLAAITGRLVAELVSDRAPALDLSALAPGRF
;
A
#
# COMPACT_ATOMS: atom_id res chain seq x y z
N THR A 1 -6.42 7.49 9.90
CA THR A 1 -5.63 6.97 8.77
C THR A 1 -4.90 5.71 9.19
N GLU A 2 -4.81 4.76 8.27
CA GLU A 2 -4.04 3.52 8.42
C GLU A 2 -2.58 3.77 8.05
N ARG A 3 -1.65 3.19 8.81
CA ARG A 3 -0.20 3.34 8.60
C ARG A 3 0.48 1.98 8.53
N GLY A 4 1.30 1.77 7.49
CA GLY A 4 2.13 0.59 7.31
C GLY A 4 3.60 0.91 7.58
N TYR A 5 4.35 -0.05 8.11
CA TYR A 5 5.76 0.12 8.46
C TYR A 5 6.66 -0.78 7.62
N HIS A 6 7.89 -0.32 7.41
CA HIS A 6 8.86 -0.94 6.53
C HIS A 6 10.26 -0.92 7.12
N VAL A 7 11.03 -1.97 6.83
CA VAL A 7 12.47 -2.06 7.08
C VAL A 7 13.14 -2.51 5.77
N LEU A 8 14.19 -1.81 5.35
CA LEU A 8 15.04 -2.20 4.23
C LEU A 8 16.31 -2.85 4.75
N PHE A 9 16.72 -3.96 4.17
CA PHE A 9 17.99 -4.65 4.40
C PHE A 9 18.86 -4.56 3.14
N PRO A 10 19.80 -3.60 3.08
CA PRO A 10 20.68 -3.42 1.93
C PRO A 10 21.56 -4.65 1.70
N GLY A 11 21.86 -4.97 0.43
CA GLY A 11 22.73 -6.09 0.04
C GLY A 11 22.14 -7.47 0.33
N SER A 12 20.84 -7.55 0.66
CA SER A 12 20.13 -8.79 0.96
C SER A 12 19.09 -9.16 -0.11
N GLU A 13 19.05 -8.45 -1.23
CA GLU A 13 18.11 -8.69 -2.34
C GLU A 13 18.25 -10.09 -2.96
N GLY A 14 19.43 -10.71 -2.87
CA GLY A 14 19.71 -12.05 -3.40
C GLY A 14 19.20 -13.21 -2.52
N LEU A 15 18.74 -12.94 -1.29
CA LEU A 15 18.28 -14.00 -0.38
C LEU A 15 16.92 -14.59 -0.81
N LEU A 16 16.14 -13.84 -1.58
CA LEU A 16 14.85 -14.30 -2.10
C LEU A 16 14.79 -14.01 -3.61
N GLY A 17 14.39 -15.01 -4.40
CA GLY A 17 14.23 -14.85 -5.85
C GLY A 17 12.95 -14.13 -6.29
N ALA A 18 12.01 -13.91 -5.36
CA ALA A 18 10.70 -13.32 -5.65
C ALA A 18 10.07 -12.70 -4.38
N PRO A 19 9.06 -11.82 -4.53
CA PRO A 19 8.25 -11.38 -3.40
C PRO A 19 7.67 -12.59 -2.66
N THR A 20 7.90 -12.65 -1.35
CA THR A 20 7.50 -13.79 -0.50
C THR A 20 6.62 -13.30 0.64
N CYS A 21 5.51 -13.99 0.85
CA CYS A 21 4.60 -13.75 1.97
C CYS A 21 4.90 -14.75 3.09
N TYR A 22 4.85 -14.28 4.33
CA TYR A 22 4.78 -15.11 5.51
C TYR A 22 3.40 -14.90 6.18
N PRO A 23 2.38 -15.70 5.81
CA PRO A 23 0.98 -15.42 6.12
C PRO A 23 0.67 -15.40 7.61
N GLU A 24 1.25 -16.32 8.37
CA GLU A 24 1.02 -16.49 9.82
C GLU A 24 1.31 -15.23 10.63
N HIS A 25 2.23 -14.40 10.15
CA HIS A 25 2.58 -13.13 10.78
C HIS A 25 2.08 -11.91 10.01
N GLY A 26 1.50 -12.08 8.81
CA GLY A 26 1.07 -10.98 7.93
C GLY A 26 2.22 -10.18 7.34
N PHE A 27 3.34 -10.85 7.03
CA PHE A 27 4.57 -10.21 6.54
C PHE A 27 4.79 -10.44 5.05
N TYR A 28 5.33 -9.42 4.39
CA TYR A 28 5.78 -9.50 3.02
C TYR A 28 7.23 -9.04 2.92
N MET A 29 8.04 -9.82 2.22
CA MET A 29 9.43 -9.50 1.90
C MET A 29 9.53 -9.39 0.38
N THR A 30 10.08 -8.29 -0.10
CA THR A 30 10.17 -7.99 -1.53
C THR A 30 11.60 -7.62 -1.87
N PRO A 31 12.29 -8.40 -2.73
CA PRO A 31 13.55 -7.98 -3.32
C PRO A 31 13.33 -6.69 -4.12
N THR A 32 14.20 -5.70 -3.92
CA THR A 32 14.19 -4.42 -4.64
C THR A 32 15.61 -4.09 -5.09
N GLY A 33 15.77 -3.10 -5.97
CA GLY A 33 17.11 -2.62 -6.35
C GLY A 33 17.91 -1.99 -5.21
N GLU A 34 17.29 -1.67 -4.07
CA GLU A 34 17.97 -1.13 -2.88
C GLU A 34 18.26 -2.19 -1.80
N GLY A 35 17.85 -3.44 -2.02
CA GLY A 35 17.94 -4.51 -1.01
C GLY A 35 16.61 -5.24 -0.79
N LEU A 36 16.54 -6.04 0.28
CA LEU A 36 15.32 -6.74 0.66
C LEU A 36 14.45 -5.85 1.55
N ARG A 37 13.23 -5.54 1.10
CA ARG A 37 12.26 -4.75 1.87
C ARG A 37 11.30 -5.68 2.60
N ALA A 38 11.25 -5.59 3.93
CA ALA A 38 10.27 -6.26 4.77
C ALA A 38 9.18 -5.28 5.25
N ALA A 39 7.93 -5.73 5.27
CA ALA A 39 6.78 -4.98 5.77
C ALA A 39 5.74 -5.94 6.38
N GLY A 40 4.89 -5.45 7.29
CA GLY A 40 3.79 -6.29 7.81
C GLY A 40 2.94 -5.67 8.91
N THR A 41 3.50 -4.80 9.74
CA THR A 41 2.72 -4.22 10.85
C THR A 41 1.88 -3.03 10.40
N VAL A 42 0.65 -2.96 10.92
CA VAL A 42 -0.33 -1.91 10.63
C VAL A 42 -0.80 -1.20 11.89
N GLU A 43 -1.13 0.09 11.79
CA GLU A 43 -1.82 0.80 12.86
C GLU A 43 -2.81 1.86 12.38
N LEU A 44 -3.85 2.09 13.20
CA LEU A 44 -4.76 3.22 13.07
C LEU A 44 -4.26 4.36 13.97
N GLY A 45 -3.36 5.19 13.42
CA GLY A 45 -2.58 6.12 14.24
C GLY A 45 -2.80 7.60 13.97
N GLY A 46 -3.59 7.97 12.96
CA GLY A 46 -3.74 9.38 12.55
C GLY A 46 -2.55 9.88 11.73
N LEU A 47 -2.66 11.09 11.17
CA LEU A 47 -1.66 11.65 10.25
C LEU A 47 -0.46 12.22 11.01
N ASP A 48 -0.69 12.83 12.17
CA ASP A 48 0.33 13.66 12.82
C ASP A 48 1.12 12.96 13.92
N ARG A 49 0.63 11.80 14.40
CA ARG A 49 1.33 11.08 15.47
C ARG A 49 2.67 10.52 14.97
N PRO A 50 3.74 10.58 15.77
CA PRO A 50 5.03 10.07 15.37
C PRO A 50 5.01 8.56 15.10
N ALA A 51 6.01 8.09 14.37
CA ALA A 51 6.27 6.69 14.09
C ALA A 51 6.52 5.91 15.41
N ARG A 52 6.00 4.69 15.50
CA ARG A 52 6.24 3.79 16.63
C ARG A 52 7.38 2.82 16.32
N GLY A 53 8.59 3.11 16.81
CA GLY A 53 9.79 2.27 16.56
C GLY A 53 9.59 0.78 16.84
N ARG A 54 8.85 0.42 17.90
CA ARG A 54 8.50 -0.97 18.23
C ARG A 54 7.91 -1.76 17.06
N ARG A 55 7.23 -1.10 16.12
CA ARG A 55 6.65 -1.76 14.94
C ARG A 55 7.72 -2.21 13.95
N THR A 56 8.72 -1.37 13.69
CA THR A 56 9.86 -1.75 12.86
C THR A 56 10.77 -2.77 13.56
N ASP A 57 10.85 -2.73 14.90
CA ASP A 57 11.61 -3.73 15.66
C ASP A 57 10.98 -5.12 15.55
N VAL A 58 9.65 -5.20 15.58
CA VAL A 58 8.91 -6.45 15.30
C VAL A 58 9.19 -6.92 13.87
N ILE A 59 9.21 -6.01 12.89
CA ILE A 59 9.50 -6.38 11.50
C ILE A 59 10.90 -6.99 11.38
N GLU A 60 11.90 -6.32 11.92
CA GLU A 60 13.26 -6.82 11.86
C GLU A 60 13.42 -8.16 12.56
N ARG A 61 12.86 -8.31 13.77
CA ARG A 61 12.94 -9.56 14.52
C ARG A 61 12.34 -10.73 13.74
N VAL A 62 11.16 -10.56 13.13
CA VAL A 62 10.52 -11.62 12.34
C VAL A 62 11.32 -11.92 11.08
N THR A 63 11.85 -10.91 10.38
CA THR A 63 12.70 -11.13 9.20
C THR A 63 13.96 -11.93 9.56
N ARG A 64 14.62 -11.63 10.69
CA ARG A 64 15.79 -12.41 11.17
C ARG A 64 15.46 -13.85 11.54
N GLN A 65 14.23 -14.13 11.98
CA GLN A 65 13.78 -15.49 12.26
C GLN A 65 13.62 -16.31 10.98
N LEU A 66 13.18 -15.68 9.89
CA LEU A 66 12.96 -16.33 8.59
C LEU A 66 14.24 -16.44 7.76
N LEU A 67 15.10 -15.43 7.84
CA LEU A 67 16.35 -15.31 7.08
C LEU A 67 17.48 -15.02 8.08
N PRO A 68 18.04 -16.03 8.75
CA PRO A 68 19.12 -15.83 9.72
C PRO A 68 20.35 -15.12 9.14
N GLU A 69 20.60 -15.29 7.85
CA GLU A 69 21.68 -14.66 7.09
C GLU A 69 21.40 -13.21 6.66
N ILE A 70 20.23 -12.65 7.01
CA ILE A 70 19.88 -11.27 6.68
C ILE A 70 20.88 -10.27 7.28
N GLY A 71 21.32 -9.32 6.47
CA GLY A 71 22.29 -8.30 6.86
C GLY A 71 21.80 -7.33 7.94
N ALA A 72 22.60 -6.30 8.19
CA ALA A 72 22.21 -5.20 9.09
C ALA A 72 20.98 -4.45 8.52
N PRO A 73 20.07 -3.97 9.38
CA PRO A 73 18.94 -3.19 8.93
C PRO A 73 19.44 -1.81 8.45
N GLY A 74 18.92 -1.36 7.32
CA GLY A 74 19.11 -0.02 6.81
C GLY A 74 17.94 0.90 7.19
N ARG A 75 17.34 1.51 6.17
CA ARG A 75 16.29 2.52 6.34
C ARG A 75 15.01 1.91 6.94
N ARG A 76 14.41 2.64 7.88
CA ARG A 76 13.11 2.35 8.49
C ARG A 76 12.15 3.50 8.20
N TRP A 77 10.93 3.20 7.80
CA TRP A 77 9.92 4.25 7.53
C TRP A 77 8.50 3.72 7.72
N LEU A 78 7.55 4.65 7.72
CA LEU A 78 6.12 4.35 7.62
C LEU A 78 5.54 4.97 6.35
N GLY A 79 4.47 4.37 5.84
CA GLY A 79 3.64 4.92 4.78
C GLY A 79 2.18 5.03 5.24
N PHE A 80 1.47 6.01 4.69
CA PHE A 80 0.04 6.18 4.91
C PHE A 80 -0.74 5.42 3.84
N ARG A 81 -1.83 4.78 4.26
CA ARG A 81 -2.73 4.04 3.36
C ARG A 81 -4.09 4.73 3.34
N PRO A 82 -4.55 5.21 2.17
CA PRO A 82 -5.87 5.77 2.03
C PRO A 82 -6.88 4.60 2.01
N SER A 83 -7.33 4.20 3.19
CA SER A 83 -8.27 3.07 3.36
C SER A 83 -9.72 3.58 3.40
N ALA A 84 -10.60 2.93 2.64
CA ALA A 84 -12.04 3.20 2.65
C ALA A 84 -12.77 2.28 3.65
N PRO A 85 -13.95 2.68 4.18
CA PRO A 85 -14.71 1.88 5.14
C PRO A 85 -15.11 0.48 4.63
N ASP A 86 -15.34 0.35 3.33
CA ASP A 86 -15.74 -0.89 2.64
C ASP A 86 -14.57 -1.55 1.88
N SER A 87 -13.35 -1.05 2.04
CA SER A 87 -12.15 -1.50 1.32
C SER A 87 -12.19 -1.33 -0.21
N LEU A 88 -13.15 -0.58 -0.77
CA LEU A 88 -13.22 -0.25 -2.19
C LEU A 88 -12.71 1.18 -2.46
N PRO A 89 -12.01 1.44 -3.57
CA PRO A 89 -11.62 2.80 -3.90
C PRO A 89 -12.84 3.67 -4.23
N PHE A 90 -12.66 4.98 -4.13
CA PHE A 90 -13.60 5.98 -4.63
C PHE A 90 -13.12 6.43 -6.00
N ILE A 91 -13.85 6.05 -7.05
CA ILE A 91 -13.55 6.36 -8.45
C ILE A 91 -14.82 6.89 -9.12
N GLY A 92 -14.80 8.13 -9.62
CA GLY A 92 -15.92 8.72 -10.33
C GLY A 92 -16.03 10.23 -10.17
N PRO A 93 -17.03 10.87 -10.83
CA PRO A 93 -17.28 12.29 -10.68
C PRO A 93 -17.73 12.64 -9.26
N SER A 94 -17.40 13.85 -8.80
CA SER A 94 -17.93 14.37 -7.54
C SER A 94 -19.45 14.54 -7.60
N PRO A 95 -20.19 14.21 -6.52
CA PRO A 95 -21.62 14.49 -6.44
C PRO A 95 -21.95 15.99 -6.49
N THR A 96 -20.98 16.85 -6.15
CA THR A 96 -21.17 18.31 -6.04
C THR A 96 -20.69 19.09 -7.26
N ASP A 97 -19.70 18.57 -8.00
CA ASP A 97 -19.21 19.18 -9.25
C ASP A 97 -18.68 18.09 -10.20
N ARG A 98 -19.38 17.87 -11.31
CA ARG A 98 -19.03 16.82 -12.29
C ARG A 98 -17.68 17.05 -12.98
N ARG A 99 -17.11 18.25 -12.88
CA ARG A 99 -15.76 18.57 -13.41
C ARG A 99 -14.64 18.03 -12.52
N VAL A 100 -14.96 17.61 -11.29
CA VAL A 100 -14.02 17.01 -10.35
C VAL A 100 -14.15 15.48 -10.39
N VAL A 101 -13.05 14.79 -10.62
CA VAL A 101 -12.98 13.32 -10.58
C VAL A 101 -12.20 12.88 -9.34
N HIS A 102 -12.81 12.00 -8.55
CA HIS A 102 -12.16 11.33 -7.43
C HIS A 102 -11.54 10.00 -7.89
N ALA A 103 -10.35 9.69 -7.38
CA ALA A 103 -9.63 8.45 -7.63
C ALA A 103 -8.67 8.15 -6.46
N TYR A 104 -9.23 7.75 -5.31
CA TYR A 104 -8.46 7.47 -4.08
C TYR A 104 -9.03 6.25 -3.35
N GLY A 105 -8.48 5.90 -2.18
CA GLY A 105 -9.07 4.87 -1.33
C GLY A 105 -8.58 3.43 -1.59
N HIS A 106 -7.51 3.25 -2.38
CA HIS A 106 -7.01 1.94 -2.78
C HIS A 106 -6.31 1.12 -1.67
N GLY A 107 -6.22 1.64 -0.45
CA GLY A 107 -5.62 0.96 0.70
C GLY A 107 -4.23 0.37 0.40
N HIS A 108 -4.13 -0.96 0.43
CA HIS A 108 -2.88 -1.71 0.28
C HIS A 108 -2.47 -1.98 -1.17
N ILE A 109 -3.41 -1.84 -2.11
CA ILE A 109 -3.28 -2.35 -3.49
C ILE A 109 -3.26 -1.24 -4.53
N GLY A 110 -2.94 -0.01 -4.11
CA GLY A 110 -2.86 1.15 -4.99
C GLY A 110 -1.91 0.96 -6.17
N LEU A 111 -0.73 0.37 -5.95
CA LEU A 111 0.21 0.08 -7.03
C LEU A 111 -0.37 -0.94 -8.03
N THR A 112 -1.00 -2.01 -7.52
CA THR A 112 -1.65 -3.04 -8.34
C THR A 112 -2.77 -2.46 -9.20
N LEU A 113 -3.57 -1.56 -8.62
CA LEU A 113 -4.73 -0.96 -9.28
C LEU A 113 -4.43 0.33 -10.04
N ALA A 114 -3.18 0.82 -10.03
CA ALA A 114 -2.82 2.11 -10.59
C ALA A 114 -3.15 2.22 -12.09
N ALA A 115 -2.79 1.20 -12.87
CA ALA A 115 -2.97 1.21 -14.33
C ALA A 115 -4.46 1.27 -14.72
N ILE A 116 -5.29 0.41 -14.12
CA ILE A 116 -6.73 0.41 -14.41
C ILE A 116 -7.40 1.68 -13.91
N THR A 117 -7.02 2.18 -12.72
CA THR A 117 -7.53 3.45 -12.21
C THR A 117 -7.20 4.61 -13.14
N GLY A 118 -5.95 4.68 -13.63
CA GLY A 118 -5.52 5.71 -14.57
C GLY A 118 -6.31 5.68 -15.88
N ARG A 119 -6.58 4.48 -16.41
CA ARG A 119 -7.45 4.31 -17.59
C ARG A 119 -8.87 4.82 -17.33
N LEU A 120 -9.49 4.43 -16.22
CA LEU A 120 -10.85 4.86 -15.88
C LEU A 120 -10.94 6.37 -15.71
N VAL A 121 -9.96 6.98 -15.04
CA VAL A 121 -9.88 8.44 -14.90
C VAL A 121 -9.73 9.10 -16.28
N ALA A 122 -8.86 8.59 -17.15
CA ALA A 122 -8.68 9.12 -18.50
C ALA A 122 -9.97 9.03 -19.35
N GLU A 123 -10.75 7.96 -19.19
CA GLU A 123 -12.06 7.79 -19.83
C GLU A 123 -13.06 8.84 -19.30
N LEU A 124 -13.16 8.98 -17.97
CA LEU A 124 -14.05 9.96 -17.33
C LEU A 124 -13.76 11.41 -17.72
N VAL A 125 -12.49 11.83 -17.68
CA VAL A 125 -12.12 13.22 -18.02
C VAL A 125 -12.25 13.54 -19.52
N SER A 126 -12.28 12.50 -20.36
CA SER A 126 -12.50 12.63 -21.82
C SER A 126 -13.97 12.49 -22.22
N ASP A 127 -14.89 12.46 -21.24
CA ASP A 127 -16.33 12.22 -21.44
C ASP A 127 -16.62 10.92 -22.22
N ARG A 128 -15.81 9.88 -22.00
CA ARG A 128 -16.01 8.55 -22.56
C ARG A 128 -16.66 7.64 -21.52
N ALA A 129 -17.49 6.72 -22.01
CA ALA A 129 -18.03 5.65 -21.17
C ALA A 129 -16.89 4.83 -20.54
N PRO A 130 -16.85 4.67 -19.21
CA PRO A 130 -15.82 3.88 -18.55
C PRO A 130 -15.87 2.41 -18.97
N ALA A 131 -14.70 1.76 -19.01
CA ALA A 131 -14.59 0.34 -19.36
C ALA A 131 -15.21 -0.63 -18.33
N LEU A 132 -15.58 -0.14 -17.15
CA LEU A 132 -16.18 -0.90 -16.04
C LEU A 132 -17.35 -0.11 -15.44
N ASP A 133 -18.32 -0.82 -14.86
CA ASP A 133 -19.34 -0.16 -14.04
C ASP A 133 -18.71 0.38 -12.75
N LEU A 134 -18.86 1.69 -12.53
CA LEU A 134 -18.29 2.41 -11.39
C LEU A 134 -19.31 2.62 -10.26
N SER A 135 -20.53 2.10 -10.37
CA SER A 135 -21.60 2.27 -9.37
C SER A 135 -21.14 1.92 -7.95
N ALA A 136 -20.50 0.77 -7.77
CA ALA A 136 -19.94 0.33 -6.49
C ALA A 136 -18.70 1.12 -6.03
N LEU A 137 -18.06 1.87 -6.93
CA LEU A 137 -16.88 2.69 -6.65
C LEU A 137 -17.22 4.18 -6.53
N ALA A 138 -18.49 4.55 -6.70
CA ALA A 138 -18.91 5.94 -6.78
C ALA A 138 -18.51 6.74 -5.51
N PRO A 139 -18.06 8.00 -5.66
CA PRO A 139 -17.74 8.86 -4.52
C PRO A 139 -18.91 9.09 -3.56
N GLY A 140 -20.15 9.12 -4.07
CA GLY A 140 -21.37 9.35 -3.30
C GLY A 140 -22.11 8.08 -2.88
N ARG A 141 -21.42 6.94 -2.72
CA ARG A 141 -22.04 5.66 -2.33
C ARG A 141 -22.38 5.55 -0.83
N PHE A 142 -22.13 6.60 -0.06
CA PHE A 142 -22.40 6.74 1.36
C PHE A 142 -23.09 8.07 1.64
#